data_AF-W2VNP9-F1
#
_entry.id   AF-W2VNP9-F1
#
_cell.length_a   1.000
_cell.length_b   1.000
_cell.length_c   1.000
_cell.angle_alpha   90.00
_cell.angle_beta   90.00
_cell.angle_gamma   90.00
#
_symmetry.space_group_name_H-M   'P 1'
#
loop_
_entity.id
_entity.type
_entity.pdbx_description
1 polymer ?
#
loop_
_entity_poly.entity_id
_entity_poly.type
_entity_poly.pdbx_seq_one_letter_code
_entity_poly.pdbx_strand_id
1 'polypeptide(L)'
;MYAGANMEYTDIEGNIRIIETESVLLDIYDEVIKPYILGDLPTLGSFQITEGKETLELIKNFNDNMLHVKIWSAHKNRYITIAENEGLEEFEDINSFEELWKYMNKRNDENILYMNELDIVGNDRTGRSGRFIYDYGNGESKEISVSVISLFELFNYKYKDWS
;
A
#
# COMPACT_ATOMS: atom_id res chain seq x y z
N MET A 1 -7.02 -9.02 -13.14
CA MET A 1 -6.51 -8.05 -12.16
C MET A 1 -7.12 -8.46 -10.83
N TYR A 2 -6.41 -9.27 -10.05
CA TYR A 2 -6.77 -9.47 -8.64
C TYR A 2 -5.90 -8.45 -7.91
N ALA A 3 -6.36 -7.20 -7.84
CA ALA A 3 -5.81 -6.28 -6.85
C ALA A 3 -6.04 -6.98 -5.50
N GLY A 4 -5.06 -7.06 -4.61
CA GLY A 4 -5.14 -7.91 -3.43
C GLY A 4 -6.26 -7.57 -2.43
N ALA A 5 -7.25 -6.75 -2.78
CA ALA A 5 -8.48 -6.45 -2.07
C ALA A 5 -9.69 -6.66 -3.00
N ASN A 6 -10.85 -6.98 -2.44
CA ASN A 6 -12.10 -7.11 -3.18
C ASN A 6 -12.83 -5.77 -3.22
N MET A 7 -13.56 -5.51 -4.31
CA MET A 7 -14.56 -4.45 -4.35
C MET A 7 -15.94 -5.11 -4.31
N GLU A 8 -16.80 -4.66 -3.40
CA GLU A 8 -18.13 -5.21 -3.17
C GLU A 8 -19.18 -4.14 -3.40
N TYR A 9 -20.29 -4.51 -4.03
CA TYR A 9 -21.51 -3.73 -4.08
C TYR A 9 -22.59 -4.40 -3.24
N THR A 10 -23.16 -3.69 -2.27
CA THR A 10 -24.31 -4.14 -1.47
C THR A 10 -25.54 -3.37 -1.92
N ASP A 11 -26.57 -4.09 -2.36
CA ASP A 11 -27.84 -3.45 -2.73
C ASP A 11 -28.67 -3.04 -1.50
N ILE A 12 -29.81 -2.40 -1.75
CA ILE A 12 -30.71 -1.92 -0.69
C ILE A 12 -31.38 -3.05 0.11
N GLU A 13 -31.39 -4.26 -0.42
CA GLU A 13 -31.93 -5.46 0.24
C GLU A 13 -30.84 -6.19 1.05
N GLY A 14 -29.57 -5.77 0.91
CA GLY A 14 -28.42 -6.36 1.57
C GLY A 14 -27.73 -7.47 0.78
N ASN A 15 -28.08 -7.67 -0.50
CA ASN A 15 -27.40 -8.65 -1.34
C ASN A 15 -26.04 -8.09 -1.80
N ILE A 16 -24.99 -8.91 -1.70
CA ILE A 16 -23.62 -8.52 -2.01
C ILE A 16 -23.19 -9.11 -3.35
N ARG A 17 -22.62 -8.27 -4.21
CA ARG A 17 -21.93 -8.66 -5.45
C ARG A 17 -20.46 -8.29 -5.38
N ILE A 18 -19.57 -9.28 -5.53
CA ILE A 18 -18.13 -9.05 -5.62
C ILE A 18 -17.78 -8.67 -7.06
N ILE A 19 -17.08 -7.54 -7.22
CA ILE A 19 -16.69 -6.95 -8.49
C ILE A 19 -15.30 -7.47 -8.85
N GLU A 20 -15.24 -8.71 -9.34
CA GLU A 20 -13.98 -9.36 -9.71
C GLU A 20 -13.51 -9.01 -11.14
N THR A 21 -14.41 -8.46 -11.95
CA THR A 21 -14.17 -8.17 -13.36
C THR A 21 -14.85 -6.88 -13.80
N GLU A 22 -14.35 -6.30 -14.89
CA GLU A 22 -14.97 -5.14 -15.52
C GLU A 22 -16.41 -5.42 -15.98
N SER A 23 -16.72 -6.65 -16.44
CA SER A 23 -18.09 -7.01 -16.82
C SER A 23 -19.06 -6.91 -15.66
N VAL A 24 -18.69 -7.39 -14.46
CA VAL A 24 -19.54 -7.26 -13.27
C VAL A 24 -19.74 -5.79 -12.89
N LEU A 25 -18.70 -4.95 -13.05
CA LEU A 25 -18.82 -3.51 -12.82
C LEU A 25 -19.76 -2.85 -13.84
N LEU A 26 -19.70 -3.25 -15.11
CA LEU A 26 -20.59 -2.74 -16.15
C LEU A 26 -22.05 -3.15 -15.93
N ASP A 27 -22.29 -4.39 -15.48
CA ASP A 27 -23.62 -4.86 -15.10
C ASP A 27 -24.18 -3.99 -13.96
N ILE A 28 -23.40 -3.76 -12.90
CA ILE A 28 -23.79 -2.85 -11.79
C ILE A 28 -24.01 -1.43 -12.29
N TYR A 29 -23.20 -0.96 -13.24
CA TYR A 29 -23.35 0.37 -13.81
C TYR A 29 -24.68 0.53 -14.53
N ASP A 30 -25.02 -0.37 -15.46
CA ASP A 30 -26.23 -0.27 -16.27
C ASP A 30 -27.50 -0.54 -15.44
N GLU A 31 -27.45 -1.44 -14.48
CA GLU A 31 -28.60 -1.81 -13.64
C GLU A 31 -28.87 -0.83 -12.50
N VAL A 32 -27.82 -0.20 -11.95
CA VAL A 32 -27.93 0.56 -10.68
C VAL A 32 -27.40 1.98 -10.83
N ILE A 33 -26.13 2.16 -11.20
CA ILE A 33 -25.48 3.48 -11.16
C ILE A 33 -26.15 4.43 -12.15
N LYS A 34 -26.38 3.98 -13.38
CA LYS A 34 -26.98 4.80 -14.44
C LYS A 34 -28.44 5.16 -14.15
N PRO A 35 -29.34 4.24 -13.77
CA PRO A 35 -30.70 4.59 -13.31
C PRO A 35 -30.71 5.56 -12.13
N TYR A 36 -29.80 5.39 -11.16
CA TYR A 36 -29.68 6.32 -10.03
C TYR A 36 -29.28 7.73 -10.48
N ILE A 37 -28.28 7.85 -11.37
CA ILE A 37 -27.84 9.16 -11.91
C ILE A 37 -28.95 9.83 -12.72
N LEU A 38 -29.74 9.05 -13.47
CA LEU A 38 -30.85 9.57 -14.28
C LEU A 38 -32.09 9.93 -13.44
N GLY A 39 -32.13 9.54 -12.16
CA GLY A 39 -33.27 9.75 -11.26
C GLY A 39 -34.37 8.70 -11.39
N ASP A 40 -34.12 7.64 -12.15
CA ASP A 40 -35.04 6.50 -12.31
C ASP A 40 -34.98 5.55 -11.11
N LEU A 41 -33.88 5.58 -10.35
CA LEU A 41 -33.72 4.86 -9.08
C LEU A 41 -33.56 5.86 -7.91
N PRO A 42 -34.36 5.77 -6.83
CA PRO A 42 -34.35 6.76 -5.76
C PRO A 42 -33.12 6.68 -4.84
N THR A 43 -32.44 5.52 -4.81
CA THR A 43 -31.34 5.25 -3.88
C THR A 43 -30.29 4.36 -4.52
N LEU A 44 -29.01 4.70 -4.32
CA LEU A 44 -27.89 3.83 -4.62
C LEU A 44 -27.64 2.91 -3.42
N GLY A 45 -27.22 1.66 -3.68
CA GLY A 45 -26.62 0.81 -2.65
C GLY A 45 -25.28 1.36 -2.15
N SER A 46 -24.46 0.50 -1.54
CA SER A 46 -23.13 0.88 -1.07
C SER A 46 -22.03 0.12 -1.81
N PHE A 47 -20.88 0.78 -1.96
CA PHE A 47 -19.65 0.13 -2.41
C PHE A 47 -18.67 0.07 -1.25
N GLN A 48 -17.96 -1.05 -1.12
CA GLN A 48 -16.95 -1.23 -0.09
C GLN A 48 -15.73 -1.94 -0.68
N ILE A 49 -14.55 -1.63 -0.15
CA ILE A 49 -13.33 -2.42 -0.38
C ILE A 49 -13.13 -3.30 0.84
N THR A 50 -12.95 -4.60 0.61
CA THR A 50 -12.75 -5.61 1.67
C THR A 50 -11.48 -6.40 1.41
N GLU A 51 -11.04 -7.17 2.40
CA GLU A 51 -9.87 -8.02 2.25
C GLU A 51 -10.13 -9.11 1.20
N GLY A 52 -9.26 -9.16 0.20
CA GLY A 52 -9.21 -10.20 -0.81
C GLY A 52 -8.31 -11.36 -0.39
N LYS A 53 -8.25 -12.39 -1.24
CA LYS A 53 -7.46 -13.60 -0.97
C LYS A 53 -5.98 -13.33 -0.69
N GLU A 54 -5.44 -12.27 -1.29
CA GLU A 54 -4.00 -11.93 -1.22
C GLU A 54 -3.69 -10.80 -0.23
N THR A 55 -4.69 -10.17 0.41
CA THR A 55 -4.49 -9.00 1.29
C THR A 55 -3.44 -9.28 2.36
N LEU A 56 -3.59 -10.39 3.09
CA LEU A 56 -2.69 -10.73 4.20
C LEU A 56 -1.28 -11.07 3.74
N GLU A 57 -1.09 -11.63 2.54
CA GLU A 57 0.25 -11.89 2.02
C GLU A 57 0.95 -10.59 1.63
N LEU A 58 0.23 -9.67 0.98
CA LEU A 58 0.77 -8.36 0.61
C LEU A 58 1.11 -7.52 1.85
N ILE A 59 0.26 -7.52 2.88
CA ILE A 59 0.54 -6.84 4.15
C ILE A 59 1.79 -7.42 4.83
N LYS A 60 1.90 -8.76 4.88
CA LYS A 60 3.11 -9.40 5.44
C LYS A 60 4.38 -9.00 4.70
N ASN A 61 4.32 -8.91 3.38
CA ASN A 61 5.45 -8.49 2.58
C ASN A 61 5.78 -6.99 2.79
N PHE A 62 4.75 -6.15 2.90
CA PHE A 62 4.92 -4.74 3.27
C PHE A 62 5.60 -4.57 4.64
N ASN A 63 5.14 -5.31 5.65
CA ASN A 63 5.76 -5.28 6.98
C ASN A 63 7.23 -5.71 6.94
N ASP A 64 7.52 -6.85 6.28
CA ASP A 64 8.87 -7.37 6.10
C ASP A 64 9.78 -6.31 5.47
N ASN A 65 9.31 -5.66 4.41
CA ASN A 65 10.07 -4.61 3.74
C ASN A 65 10.24 -3.36 4.61
N MET A 66 9.20 -2.88 5.27
CA MET A 66 9.29 -1.68 6.13
C MET A 66 10.20 -1.87 7.34
N LEU A 67 10.28 -3.09 7.89
CA LEU A 67 11.15 -3.43 9.02
C LEU A 67 12.62 -3.63 8.60
N HIS A 68 12.84 -4.29 7.47
CA HIS A 68 14.17 -4.82 7.12
C HIS A 68 14.89 -4.03 6.03
N VAL A 69 14.17 -3.33 5.15
CA VAL A 69 14.80 -2.47 4.14
C VAL A 69 15.30 -1.20 4.80
N LYS A 70 16.58 -0.91 4.58
CA LYS A 70 17.24 0.29 5.10
C LYS A 70 17.86 1.10 3.98
N ILE A 71 17.83 2.42 4.13
CA ILE A 71 18.41 3.37 3.20
C ILE A 71 19.64 4.04 3.81
N TRP A 72 20.69 4.25 3.01
CA TRP A 72 21.87 4.97 3.45
C TRP A 72 21.57 6.46 3.66
N SER A 73 21.67 6.92 4.90
CA SER A 73 21.60 8.35 5.21
C SER A 73 23.00 8.96 5.17
N ALA A 74 23.26 9.85 4.21
CA ALA A 74 24.50 10.62 4.16
C ALA A 74 24.66 11.54 5.38
N HIS A 75 23.55 12.07 5.90
CA HIS A 75 23.55 12.97 7.06
C HIS A 75 23.92 12.24 8.36
N LYS A 76 23.39 11.03 8.56
CA LYS A 76 23.65 10.22 9.76
C LYS A 76 24.84 9.28 9.62
N ASN A 77 25.42 9.17 8.41
CA ASN A 77 26.53 8.30 8.05
C ASN A 77 26.29 6.83 8.44
N ARG A 78 25.06 6.35 8.28
CA ARG A 78 24.62 4.98 8.55
C ARG A 78 23.38 4.64 7.74
N TYR A 79 23.08 3.34 7.66
CA TYR A 79 21.78 2.87 7.21
C TYR A 79 20.70 3.16 8.26
N ILE A 80 19.56 3.66 7.81
CA ILE A 80 18.37 3.99 8.61
C ILE A 80 17.13 3.31 8.02
N THR A 81 16.07 3.16 8.82
CA THR A 81 14.80 2.60 8.34
C THR A 81 14.14 3.53 7.31
N ILE A 82 13.25 2.99 6.46
CA ILE A 82 12.40 3.80 5.58
C ILE A 82 11.60 4.84 6.40
N ALA A 83 10.96 4.41 7.49
CA ALA A 83 10.18 5.31 8.35
C ALA A 83 10.99 6.52 8.85
N GLU A 84 12.18 6.29 9.42
CA GLU A 84 13.11 7.35 9.83
C GLU A 84 13.53 8.28 8.69
N ASN A 85 13.69 7.75 7.46
CA ASN A 85 14.09 8.56 6.29
C ASN A 85 12.96 9.45 5.79
N GLU A 86 11.76 8.90 5.71
CA GLU A 86 10.57 9.54 5.17
C GLU A 86 9.79 10.37 6.22
N GLY A 87 10.34 10.53 7.42
CA GLY A 87 9.73 11.33 8.49
C GLY A 87 8.46 10.71 9.08
N LEU A 88 8.34 9.38 9.02
CA LEU A 88 7.23 8.63 9.60
C LEU A 88 7.54 8.30 11.08
N GLU A 89 6.52 7.96 11.84
CA GLU A 89 6.68 7.32 13.15
C GLU A 89 7.43 5.98 13.03
N GLU A 90 7.98 5.49 14.14
CA GLU A 90 8.59 4.15 14.18
C GLU A 90 7.58 3.10 13.71
N PHE A 91 8.00 2.26 12.76
CA PHE A 91 7.11 1.32 12.10
C PHE A 91 6.79 0.13 13.02
N GLU A 92 5.51 -0.22 13.11
CA GLU A 92 5.00 -1.41 13.80
C GLU A 92 4.24 -2.30 12.80
N ASP A 93 4.21 -3.61 13.07
CA ASP A 93 3.54 -4.59 12.22
C ASP A 93 2.05 -4.26 12.04
N ILE A 94 1.62 -4.23 10.78
CA ILE A 94 0.22 -4.09 10.37
C ILE A 94 -0.40 -5.47 10.20
N ASN A 95 -1.57 -5.71 10.79
CA ASN A 95 -2.21 -7.03 10.85
C ASN A 95 -3.54 -7.11 10.09
N SER A 96 -4.02 -6.00 9.56
CA SER A 96 -5.28 -5.92 8.80
C SER A 96 -5.29 -4.78 7.79
N PHE A 97 -6.23 -4.83 6.85
CA PHE A 97 -6.45 -3.73 5.92
C PHE A 97 -6.89 -2.43 6.62
N GLU A 98 -7.63 -2.51 7.72
CA GLU A 98 -8.04 -1.32 8.49
C GLU A 98 -6.83 -0.64 9.16
N GLU A 99 -5.91 -1.42 9.72
CA GLU A 99 -4.65 -0.88 10.27
C GLU A 99 -3.78 -0.27 9.16
N LEU A 100 -3.70 -0.94 8.00
CA LEU A 100 -3.00 -0.40 6.83
C LEU A 100 -3.58 0.95 6.39
N TRP A 101 -4.91 1.02 6.28
CA TRP A 101 -5.62 2.23 5.91
C TRP A 101 -5.34 3.37 6.90
N LYS A 102 -5.39 3.08 8.21
CA LYS A 102 -5.06 4.05 9.26
C LYS A 102 -3.63 4.54 9.13
N TYR A 103 -2.67 3.63 8.95
CA TYR A 103 -1.26 3.95 8.78
C TYR A 103 -1.02 4.86 7.56
N MET A 104 -1.57 4.49 6.39
CA MET A 104 -1.42 5.27 5.14
C MET A 104 -2.05 6.66 5.20
N ASN A 105 -3.09 6.85 6.04
CA ASN A 105 -3.76 8.13 6.25
C ASN A 105 -3.15 9.00 7.35
N LYS A 106 -2.12 8.52 8.08
CA LYS A 106 -1.34 9.37 8.98
C LYS A 106 -0.61 10.44 8.18
N ARG A 107 -0.22 11.50 8.88
CA ARG A 107 0.55 12.60 8.34
C ARG A 107 1.81 12.82 9.16
N ASN A 108 2.90 13.15 8.50
CA ASN A 108 4.14 13.54 9.18
C ASN A 108 4.05 14.98 9.70
N ASP A 109 5.14 15.47 10.30
CA ASP A 109 5.23 16.82 10.86
C ASP A 109 5.10 17.93 9.79
N GLU A 110 5.35 17.60 8.52
CA GLU A 110 5.12 18.49 7.37
C GLU A 110 3.68 18.43 6.84
N ASN A 111 2.79 17.71 7.53
CA ASN A 111 1.39 17.50 7.17
C ASN A 111 1.22 16.76 5.82
N ILE A 112 2.21 15.99 5.38
CA ILE A 112 2.17 15.16 4.18
C ILE A 112 1.69 13.76 4.56
N LEU A 113 0.82 13.16 3.74
CA LEU A 113 0.30 11.81 3.97
C LEU A 113 1.43 10.78 3.88
N TYR A 114 1.43 9.79 4.77
CA TYR A 114 2.40 8.70 4.73
C TYR A 114 2.41 7.97 3.39
N MET A 115 1.23 7.77 2.79
CA MET A 115 1.11 7.21 1.44
C MET A 115 1.87 8.03 0.38
N ASN A 116 1.95 9.35 0.52
CA ASN A 116 2.65 10.21 -0.43
C ASN A 116 4.17 10.17 -0.20
N GLU A 117 4.61 10.09 1.06
CA GLU A 117 6.04 9.94 1.36
C GLU A 117 6.56 8.57 0.89
N LEU A 118 5.76 7.52 1.06
CA LEU A 118 6.10 6.17 0.61
C LEU A 118 5.92 5.96 -0.90
N ASP A 119 5.28 6.88 -1.63
CA ASP A 119 5.07 6.77 -3.08
C ASP A 119 6.40 6.54 -3.80
N ILE A 120 7.45 7.25 -3.37
CA ILE A 120 8.81 7.14 -3.91
C ILE A 120 9.85 7.29 -2.78
N VAL A 121 10.29 6.16 -2.23
CA VAL A 121 11.36 6.10 -1.21
C VAL A 121 12.74 6.23 -1.86
N GLY A 122 13.61 7.04 -1.26
CA GLY A 122 15.00 7.23 -1.68
C GLY A 122 15.22 8.23 -2.81
N ASN A 123 14.19 8.99 -3.18
CA ASN A 123 14.31 10.18 -4.00
C ASN A 123 14.25 11.44 -3.11
N ASP A 124 15.34 11.69 -2.38
CA ASP A 124 15.47 12.83 -1.45
C ASP A 124 15.58 14.21 -2.15
N ARG A 125 15.25 14.28 -3.45
CA ARG A 125 15.38 15.46 -4.32
C ARG A 125 16.80 16.02 -4.40
N THR A 126 17.82 15.30 -3.88
CA THR A 126 19.24 15.69 -4.00
C THR A 126 19.83 15.28 -5.35
N GLY A 127 19.08 14.54 -6.17
CA GLY A 127 19.55 13.98 -7.44
C GLY A 127 20.51 12.80 -7.26
N ARG A 128 20.63 12.25 -6.04
CA ARG A 128 21.42 11.06 -5.75
C ARG A 128 20.53 9.84 -5.68
N SER A 129 21.00 8.75 -6.27
CA SER A 129 20.36 7.45 -6.10
C SER A 129 20.41 7.00 -4.65
N GLY A 130 19.28 6.52 -4.14
CA GLY A 130 19.23 5.80 -2.87
C GLY A 130 20.17 4.59 -2.91
N ARG A 131 20.73 4.25 -1.76
CA ARG A 131 21.46 3.00 -1.56
C ARG A 131 20.73 2.21 -0.50
N PHE A 132 20.30 1.02 -0.87
CA PHE A 132 19.45 0.20 -0.03
C PHE A 132 20.14 -1.09 0.37
N ILE A 133 19.86 -1.53 1.59
CA ILE A 133 20.16 -2.87 2.04
C ILE A 133 18.90 -3.55 2.57
N TYR A 134 18.89 -4.87 2.56
CA TYR A 134 18.02 -5.67 3.39
C TYR A 134 18.83 -6.12 4.62
N ASP A 135 18.39 -5.74 5.82
CA ASP A 135 19.00 -6.13 7.09
C ASP A 135 18.22 -7.29 7.71
N TYR A 136 18.86 -8.45 7.81
CA TYR A 136 18.23 -9.67 8.34
C TYR A 136 18.03 -9.65 9.87
N GLY A 137 18.56 -8.65 10.57
CA GLY A 137 18.45 -8.53 12.03
C GLY A 137 19.37 -9.46 12.83
N ASN A 138 20.14 -10.32 12.15
CA ASN A 138 21.13 -11.24 12.73
C ASN A 138 22.58 -10.73 12.58
N GLY A 139 22.75 -9.47 12.15
CA GLY A 139 24.05 -8.86 11.84
C GLY A 139 24.48 -9.05 10.38
N GLU A 140 23.75 -9.85 9.60
CA GLU A 140 23.94 -9.96 8.16
C GLU A 140 23.05 -8.95 7.43
N SER A 141 23.56 -8.40 6.34
CA SER A 141 22.77 -7.59 5.42
C SER A 141 23.21 -7.85 3.99
N LYS A 142 22.35 -7.49 3.05
CA LYS A 142 22.66 -7.54 1.62
C LYS A 142 22.28 -6.25 0.92
N GLU A 143 23.01 -5.89 -0.11
CA GLU A 143 22.66 -4.77 -0.98
C GLU A 143 21.43 -5.12 -1.81
N ILE A 144 20.52 -4.14 -1.98
CA ILE A 144 19.42 -4.23 -2.93
C ILE A 144 19.79 -3.36 -4.12
N SER A 145 19.90 -3.97 -5.30
CA SER A 145 20.37 -3.30 -6.52
C SER A 145 19.29 -2.42 -7.18
N VAL A 146 18.71 -1.50 -6.40
CA VAL A 146 17.77 -0.45 -6.83
C VAL A 146 18.18 0.88 -6.25
N SER A 147 17.76 1.96 -6.90
CA SER A 147 18.04 3.34 -6.46
C SER A 147 16.83 4.04 -5.86
N VAL A 148 15.64 3.48 -6.04
CA VAL A 148 14.34 3.97 -5.59
C VAL A 148 13.47 2.76 -5.30
N ILE A 149 12.61 2.87 -4.29
CA ILE A 149 11.58 1.86 -3.99
C ILE A 149 10.23 2.58 -3.94
N SER A 150 9.28 2.12 -4.75
CA SER A 150 7.91 2.65 -4.72
C SER A 150 7.04 1.95 -3.69
N LEU A 151 5.95 2.61 -3.28
CA LEU A 151 4.94 2.00 -2.41
C LEU A 151 4.43 0.67 -2.97
N PHE A 152 4.23 0.59 -4.29
CA PHE A 152 3.81 -0.63 -4.96
C PHE A 152 4.82 -1.78 -4.76
N GLU A 153 6.12 -1.48 -4.88
CA GLU A 153 7.18 -2.49 -4.71
C GLU A 153 7.29 -2.96 -3.25
N LEU A 154 7.02 -2.08 -2.28
CA LEU A 154 6.96 -2.48 -0.87
C LEU A 154 5.92 -3.57 -0.62
N PHE A 155 4.81 -3.60 -1.35
CA PHE A 155 3.83 -4.69 -1.26
C PHE A 155 4.21 -5.93 -2.08
N ASN A 156 4.84 -5.76 -3.24
CA ASN A 156 4.96 -6.84 -4.23
C ASN A 156 6.30 -7.57 -4.24
N TYR A 157 7.39 -6.91 -3.87
CA TYR A 157 8.73 -7.48 -3.96
C TYR A 157 9.20 -8.03 -2.63
N LYS A 158 9.59 -9.30 -2.63
CA LYS A 158 10.24 -9.96 -1.49
C LYS A 158 11.73 -9.64 -1.54
N TYR A 159 12.12 -8.44 -1.09
CA TYR A 159 13.51 -7.98 -1.20
C TYR A 159 14.50 -8.92 -0.49
N LYS A 160 14.06 -9.63 0.55
CA LYS A 160 14.83 -10.69 1.23
C LYS A 160 15.29 -11.84 0.33
N ASP A 161 14.63 -12.06 -0.80
CA ASP A 161 14.90 -13.15 -1.75
C ASP A 161 15.71 -12.69 -2.98
N TRP A 162 15.90 -11.37 -3.16
CA TRP A 162 16.66 -10.83 -4.29
C TRP A 162 18.14 -11.24 -4.25
N SER A 163 18.70 -11.55 -5.43
CA SER A 163 20.10 -11.97 -5.62
C SER A 163 20.97 -10.82 -6.10
#